data_AF-A0A350QUH3-F1
#
_entry.id   AF-A0A350QUH3-F1
#
_cell.length_a   1.000
_cell.length_b   1.000
_cell.length_c   1.000
_cell.angle_alpha   90.00
_cell.angle_beta   90.00
_cell.angle_gamma   90.00
#
_symmetry.space_group_name_H-M   'P 1'
#
loop_
_entity.id
_entity.type
_entity.pdbx_description
1 polymer ?
#
loop_
_entity_poly.entity_id
_entity_poly.type
_entity_poly.pdbx_seq_one_letter_code
_entity_poly.pdbx_strand_id
1 'polypeptide(L)'
;MYSKLLTYLEFVAWIGRMKPQMLLALMTLLSVGCQVVKLGQVDLHDPKARDEIISVAIEEGKLQKRGKKGEELYYAPDHDAPYTGWAKVVYENGQVEFLNQYRNGALDGPFTMWRENGRMESLETYREGVLHGIYEDWYPSGNRESRENYENGKRDGPRLTWYEDGRKQSEDNYRAGKLHGASVEWYPNGSMEEKLNYLDGKPDGTWIYFNPDGSERHRESYRDGEIVND
;
A
#
# COMPACT_ATOMS: atom_id res chain seq x y z
N MET A 1 34.30 33.12 -18.95
CA MET A 1 34.04 31.71 -19.30
C MET A 1 32.53 31.48 -19.22
N TYR A 2 31.81 31.62 -20.33
CA TYR A 2 30.39 31.23 -20.43
C TYR A 2 30.33 30.08 -21.43
N SER A 3 30.00 28.89 -20.94
CA SER A 3 29.78 27.69 -21.75
C SER A 3 28.40 27.79 -22.39
N LYS A 4 28.35 27.66 -23.72
CA LYS A 4 27.15 27.79 -24.56
C LYS A 4 26.18 26.64 -24.30
N LEU A 5 24.99 26.93 -23.78
CA LEU A 5 23.84 26.04 -23.91
C LEU A 5 23.43 26.00 -25.39
N LEU A 6 23.42 24.81 -25.99
CA LEU A 6 22.80 24.61 -27.29
C LEU A 6 21.31 24.95 -27.19
N THR A 7 20.82 25.71 -28.15
CA THR A 7 19.38 25.97 -28.27
C THR A 7 18.68 24.69 -28.75
N TYR A 8 17.42 24.50 -28.36
CA TYR A 8 16.60 23.32 -28.71
C TYR A 8 16.58 23.03 -30.23
N LEU A 9 16.61 24.08 -31.05
CA LEU A 9 16.65 23.96 -32.51
C LEU A 9 17.98 23.42 -33.05
N GLU A 10 19.11 23.76 -32.41
CA GLU A 10 20.43 23.23 -32.79
C GLU A 10 20.57 21.75 -32.42
N PHE A 11 19.94 21.33 -31.31
CA PHE A 11 19.90 19.94 -30.87
C PHE A 11 19.11 19.04 -31.85
N VAL A 12 17.95 19.50 -32.31
CA VAL A 12 17.13 18.76 -33.30
C VAL A 12 17.86 18.63 -34.64
N ALA A 13 18.54 19.69 -35.09
CA ALA A 13 19.34 19.65 -36.32
C ALA A 13 20.57 18.73 -36.21
N TRP A 14 21.11 18.55 -35.01
CA TRP A 14 22.22 17.62 -34.73
C TRP A 14 21.77 16.16 -34.78
N ILE A 15 20.62 15.82 -34.19
CA ILE A 15 20.02 14.47 -34.25
C ILE A 15 19.70 14.06 -35.69
N GLY A 16 19.19 14.98 -36.52
CA GLY A 16 18.81 14.71 -37.90
C GLY A 16 19.97 14.32 -38.83
N ARG A 17 21.24 14.52 -38.41
CA ARG A 17 22.43 14.17 -39.19
C ARG A 17 23.14 12.91 -38.70
N MET A 18 22.67 12.28 -37.63
CA MET A 18 23.32 11.08 -37.10
C MET A 18 23.04 9.85 -37.96
N LYS A 19 24.07 9.00 -38.13
CA LYS A 19 23.90 7.69 -38.76
C LYS A 19 22.97 6.82 -37.90
N PRO A 20 22.14 5.94 -38.49
CA PRO A 20 21.16 5.14 -37.75
C PRO A 20 21.74 4.37 -36.56
N GLN A 21 22.96 3.84 -36.72
CA GLN A 21 23.71 3.14 -35.67
C GLN A 21 24.14 4.02 -34.48
N MET A 22 24.34 5.33 -34.68
CA MET A 22 24.63 6.29 -33.60
C MET A 22 23.36 6.77 -32.90
N LEU A 23 22.24 6.84 -33.63
CA LEU A 23 20.92 7.13 -33.06
C LEU A 23 20.50 6.02 -32.09
N LEU A 24 20.75 4.77 -32.47
CA LEU A 24 20.52 3.60 -31.63
C LEU A 24 21.41 3.62 -30.38
N ALA A 25 22.70 3.96 -30.52
CA ALA A 25 23.62 4.09 -29.39
C ALA A 25 23.23 5.22 -28.41
N LEU A 26 22.76 6.36 -28.92
CA LEU A 26 22.28 7.49 -28.11
C LEU A 26 20.97 7.14 -27.37
N MET A 27 20.05 6.42 -28.01
CA MET A 27 18.84 5.90 -27.37
C MET A 27 19.17 4.86 -26.30
N THR A 28 20.17 3.99 -26.52
CA THR A 28 20.63 3.06 -25.50
C THR A 28 21.32 3.77 -24.33
N LEU A 29 22.11 4.84 -24.57
CA LEU A 29 22.72 5.64 -23.50
C LEU A 29 21.69 6.41 -22.67
N LEU A 30 20.62 6.92 -23.29
CA LEU A 30 19.48 7.50 -22.58
C LEU A 30 18.70 6.46 -21.75
N SER A 31 18.65 5.20 -22.21
CA SER A 31 18.07 4.10 -21.42
C SER A 31 18.97 3.56 -20.30
N VAL A 32 20.28 3.85 -20.35
CA VAL A 32 21.26 3.45 -19.32
C VAL A 32 21.49 4.57 -18.28
N GLY A 33 21.15 5.83 -18.62
CA GLY A 33 21.31 7.01 -17.75
C GLY A 33 20.07 7.44 -16.95
N CYS A 34 18.96 6.72 -17.04
CA CYS A 34 17.80 6.94 -16.20
C CYS A 34 17.08 5.60 -16.06
N GLN A 35 17.40 4.85 -15.00
CA GLN A 35 16.50 3.80 -14.53
C GLN A 35 15.24 4.51 -14.02
N VAL A 36 14.35 4.84 -14.95
CA VAL A 36 12.93 4.96 -14.63
C VAL A 36 12.55 3.56 -14.20
N VAL A 37 12.63 3.29 -12.89
CA VAL A 37 11.98 2.14 -12.27
C VAL A 37 10.55 2.19 -12.80
N LYS A 38 10.21 1.20 -13.64
CA LYS A 38 8.85 1.10 -14.21
C LYS A 38 7.89 1.21 -13.03
N LEU A 39 6.97 2.16 -13.11
CA LEU A 39 5.79 2.31 -12.23
C LEU A 39 4.80 1.14 -12.43
N GLY A 40 5.30 -0.09 -12.50
CA GLY A 40 4.51 -1.30 -12.29
C GLY A 40 4.34 -1.52 -10.79
N GLN A 41 3.36 -2.33 -10.41
CA GLN A 41 3.27 -2.81 -9.02
C GLN A 41 4.60 -3.49 -8.66
N VAL A 42 5.34 -2.88 -7.75
CA VAL A 42 6.56 -3.45 -7.19
C VAL A 42 6.13 -4.45 -6.12
N ASP A 43 6.61 -5.68 -6.21
CA ASP A 43 6.48 -6.64 -5.13
C ASP A 43 7.57 -6.38 -4.08
N LEU A 44 7.20 -5.72 -2.98
CA LEU A 44 8.11 -5.43 -1.87
C LEU A 44 8.37 -6.65 -0.96
N HIS A 45 7.73 -7.79 -1.23
CA HIS A 45 8.12 -9.07 -0.64
C HIS A 45 9.34 -9.69 -1.33
N ASP A 46 9.65 -9.32 -2.58
CA ASP A 46 10.88 -9.72 -3.26
C ASP A 46 12.08 -8.93 -2.69
N PRO A 47 13.02 -9.59 -2.00
CA PRO A 47 14.19 -8.92 -1.43
C PRO A 47 15.01 -8.18 -2.49
N LYS A 48 15.10 -8.70 -3.72
CA LYS A 48 15.92 -8.09 -4.77
C LYS A 48 15.30 -6.78 -5.25
N ALA A 49 14.01 -6.79 -5.56
CA ALA A 49 13.28 -5.58 -5.95
C ALA A 49 13.34 -4.51 -4.85
N ARG A 50 13.17 -4.94 -3.59
CA ARG A 50 13.27 -4.06 -2.42
C ARG A 50 14.67 -3.44 -2.31
N ASP A 51 15.73 -4.23 -2.38
CA ASP A 51 17.10 -3.75 -2.22
C ASP A 51 17.50 -2.77 -3.34
N GLU A 52 17.06 -3.02 -4.58
CA GLU A 52 17.22 -2.10 -5.71
C GLU A 52 16.57 -0.74 -5.42
N ILE A 53 15.35 -0.73 -4.86
CA ILE A 53 14.63 0.50 -4.51
C ILE A 53 15.28 1.23 -3.32
N ILE A 54 15.63 0.50 -2.26
CA ILE A 54 16.31 1.06 -1.08
C ILE A 54 17.62 1.76 -1.48
N SER A 55 18.33 1.24 -2.49
CA SER A 55 19.60 1.78 -2.97
C SER A 55 19.46 3.17 -3.61
N VAL A 56 18.28 3.49 -4.16
CA VAL A 56 17.99 4.78 -4.82
C VAL A 56 17.06 5.69 -4.01
N ALA A 57 16.49 5.20 -2.90
CA ALA A 57 15.59 5.98 -2.06
C ALA A 57 16.33 7.10 -1.30
N ILE A 58 15.75 8.29 -1.29
CA ILE A 58 16.25 9.42 -0.48
C ILE A 58 15.93 9.20 1.00
N GLU A 59 16.79 9.64 1.91
CA GLU A 59 16.43 9.69 3.33
C GLU A 59 15.25 10.65 3.52
N GLU A 60 14.14 10.18 4.11
CA GLU A 60 12.88 10.94 4.23
C GLU A 60 13.10 12.26 4.97
N GLY A 61 13.93 12.27 6.01
CA GLY A 61 14.28 13.48 6.76
C GLY A 61 15.04 14.54 5.96
N LYS A 62 15.48 14.24 4.72
CA LYS A 62 16.02 15.25 3.78
C LYS A 62 14.93 15.93 2.96
N LEU A 63 13.74 15.35 2.86
CA LEU A 63 12.62 15.97 2.16
C LEU A 63 12.12 17.18 2.93
N GLN A 64 11.68 18.18 2.17
CA GLN A 64 11.13 19.41 2.73
C GLN A 64 9.62 19.42 2.48
N LYS A 65 8.85 19.50 3.56
CA LYS A 65 7.41 19.67 3.51
C LYS A 65 7.07 21.15 3.29
N ARG A 66 6.38 21.48 2.20
CA ARG A 66 6.01 22.86 1.83
C ARG A 66 4.53 22.93 1.47
N GLY A 67 3.86 24.02 1.78
CA GLY A 67 2.44 24.24 1.46
C GLY A 67 1.62 24.68 2.67
N LYS A 68 0.31 24.76 2.49
CA LYS A 68 -0.63 25.04 3.59
C LYS A 68 -0.87 23.76 4.38
N LYS A 69 -1.20 23.91 5.66
CA LYS A 69 -1.58 22.77 6.51
C LYS A 69 -2.74 21.97 5.88
N GLY A 70 -2.52 20.68 5.62
CA GLY A 70 -3.47 19.78 4.96
C GLY A 70 -3.32 19.70 3.44
N GLU A 71 -2.46 20.53 2.84
CA GLU A 71 -2.17 20.57 1.39
C GLU A 71 -0.65 20.52 1.14
N GLU A 72 0.13 20.09 2.13
CA GLU A 72 1.57 20.08 2.00
C GLU A 72 2.07 19.00 1.04
N LEU A 73 3.07 19.36 0.25
CA LEU A 73 3.78 18.47 -0.66
C LEU A 73 5.25 18.34 -0.22
N TYR A 74 5.82 17.19 -0.52
CA TYR A 74 7.23 16.90 -0.27
C TYR A 74 8.09 17.33 -1.46
N TYR A 75 9.25 17.91 -1.18
CA TYR A 75 10.24 18.36 -2.15
C TYR A 75 11.61 17.81 -1.77
N ALA A 76 12.41 17.42 -2.77
CA ALA A 76 13.82 17.14 -2.54
C ALA A 76 14.58 18.43 -2.19
N PRO A 77 15.71 18.36 -1.45
CA PRO A 77 16.59 19.50 -1.24
C PRO A 77 16.96 20.18 -2.56
N ASP A 78 16.97 21.51 -2.58
CA ASP A 78 17.37 22.31 -3.75
C ASP A 78 16.55 22.07 -5.03
N HIS A 79 15.35 21.49 -4.89
CA HIS A 79 14.40 21.34 -5.99
C HIS A 79 13.13 22.18 -5.74
N ASP A 80 12.63 22.79 -6.82
CA ASP A 80 11.41 23.60 -6.81
C ASP A 80 10.18 22.80 -7.26
N ALA A 81 10.37 21.64 -7.88
CA ALA A 81 9.29 20.74 -8.27
C ALA A 81 8.97 19.73 -7.15
N PRO A 82 7.69 19.38 -6.93
CA PRO A 82 7.30 18.36 -5.97
C PRO A 82 7.99 17.01 -6.25
N TYR A 83 8.42 16.34 -5.18
CA TYR A 83 9.23 15.13 -5.23
C TYR A 83 8.48 13.97 -5.89
N THR A 84 9.17 13.24 -6.76
CA THR A 84 8.69 11.97 -7.32
C THR A 84 9.81 10.95 -7.18
N GLY A 85 9.54 9.86 -6.48
CA GLY A 85 10.55 8.85 -6.16
C GLY A 85 10.28 8.16 -4.84
N TRP A 86 11.27 7.41 -4.37
CA TRP A 86 11.19 6.66 -3.12
C TRP A 86 11.89 7.40 -1.99
N ALA A 87 11.36 7.31 -0.78
CA ALA A 87 12.04 7.78 0.41
C ALA A 87 12.04 6.72 1.50
N LYS A 88 13.07 6.69 2.33
CA LYS A 88 13.22 5.71 3.41
C LYS A 88 13.58 6.37 4.73
N VAL A 89 13.28 5.66 5.82
CA VAL A 89 13.87 5.88 7.14
C VAL A 89 14.54 4.60 7.58
N VAL A 90 15.64 4.73 8.32
CA VAL A 90 16.41 3.62 8.85
C VAL A 90 16.48 3.72 10.37
N TYR A 91 16.41 2.57 11.04
CA TYR A 91 16.73 2.44 12.46
C TYR A 91 18.21 2.72 12.72
N GLU A 92 18.56 2.91 14.00
CA GLU A 92 19.94 3.10 14.45
C GLU A 92 20.86 1.93 14.04
N ASN A 93 20.33 0.71 13.95
CA ASN A 93 21.06 -0.47 13.52
C ASN A 93 21.27 -0.57 11.98
N GLY A 94 20.74 0.38 11.22
CA GLY A 94 20.83 0.45 9.75
C GLY A 94 19.74 -0.34 9.00
N GLN A 95 18.87 -1.08 9.68
CA GLN A 95 17.69 -1.69 9.10
C GLN A 95 16.73 -0.60 8.60
N VAL A 96 16.16 -0.77 7.41
CA VAL A 96 15.09 0.12 6.93
C VAL A 96 13.87 -0.04 7.84
N GLU A 97 13.41 1.06 8.39
CA GLU A 97 12.21 1.18 9.21
C GLU A 97 10.98 1.32 8.33
N PHE A 98 10.97 2.28 7.40
CA PHE A 98 9.90 2.38 6.42
C PHE A 98 10.40 2.89 5.05
N LEU A 99 9.59 2.63 4.03
CA LEU A 99 9.81 2.99 2.64
C LEU A 99 8.51 3.52 2.03
N ASN A 100 8.56 4.73 1.45
CA ASN A 100 7.42 5.45 0.89
C ASN A 100 7.64 5.73 -0.60
N GLN A 101 6.60 5.57 -1.41
CA GLN A 101 6.58 6.09 -2.77
C GLN A 101 5.85 7.44 -2.82
N TYR A 102 6.51 8.44 -3.42
CA TYR A 102 5.94 9.75 -3.69
C TYR A 102 5.78 9.99 -5.19
N ARG A 103 4.69 10.66 -5.56
CA ARG A 103 4.44 11.22 -6.89
C ARG A 103 3.92 12.63 -6.75
N ASN A 104 4.55 13.58 -7.44
CA ASN A 104 4.20 15.00 -7.35
C ASN A 104 4.10 15.52 -5.90
N GLY A 105 4.98 15.01 -5.03
CA GLY A 105 5.09 15.40 -3.62
C GLY A 105 4.04 14.82 -2.69
N ALA A 106 3.10 14.00 -3.19
CA ALA A 106 2.12 13.26 -2.39
C ALA A 106 2.48 11.78 -2.32
N LEU A 107 2.08 11.07 -1.24
CA LEU A 107 2.21 9.62 -1.17
C LEU A 107 1.36 8.98 -2.28
N ASP A 108 1.99 8.19 -3.13
CA ASP A 108 1.31 7.58 -4.27
C ASP A 108 2.07 6.31 -4.67
N GLY A 109 1.46 5.17 -4.34
CA GLY A 109 2.10 3.87 -4.36
C GLY A 109 2.23 3.25 -2.97
N PRO A 110 3.10 2.25 -2.81
CA PRO A 110 3.22 1.54 -1.55
C PRO A 110 3.92 2.38 -0.47
N PHE A 111 3.46 2.19 0.75
CA PHE A 111 4.11 2.52 2.01
C PHE A 111 4.36 1.19 2.72
N THR A 112 5.56 0.96 3.22
CA THR A 112 5.90 -0.30 3.89
C THR A 112 6.73 -0.03 5.11
N MET A 113 6.39 -0.70 6.21
CA MET A 113 7.10 -0.62 7.47
C MET A 113 7.69 -1.99 7.80
N TRP A 114 8.90 -1.99 8.32
CA TRP A 114 9.59 -3.17 8.85
C TRP A 114 9.99 -2.88 10.28
N ARG A 115 10.00 -3.92 11.10
CA ARG A 115 10.53 -3.91 12.45
C ARG A 115 12.05 -3.85 12.43
N GLU A 116 12.65 -3.53 13.57
CA GLU A 116 14.10 -3.46 13.73
C GLU A 116 14.83 -4.79 13.40
N ASN A 117 14.13 -5.93 13.47
CA ASN A 117 14.64 -7.25 13.08
C ASN A 117 14.46 -7.58 11.57
N GLY A 118 13.99 -6.64 10.77
CA GLY A 118 13.78 -6.77 9.33
C GLY A 118 12.50 -7.49 8.91
N ARG A 119 11.65 -7.93 9.85
CA ARG A 119 10.33 -8.49 9.53
C ARG A 119 9.39 -7.36 9.13
N MET A 120 8.62 -7.58 8.06
CA MET A 120 7.57 -6.65 7.65
C MET A 120 6.55 -6.50 8.77
N GLU A 121 6.13 -5.27 9.02
CA GLU A 121 5.12 -4.90 10.01
C GLU A 121 3.82 -4.52 9.32
N SER A 122 3.88 -3.68 8.29
CA SER A 122 2.72 -3.27 7.51
C SER A 122 3.08 -2.98 6.05
N LEU A 123 2.09 -3.13 5.18
CA LEU A 123 2.13 -2.78 3.76
C LEU A 123 0.81 -2.08 3.42
N GLU A 124 0.92 -0.84 2.99
CA GLU A 124 -0.20 0.03 2.68
C GLU A 124 -0.04 0.57 1.26
N THR A 125 -1.12 0.90 0.58
CA THR A 125 -1.08 1.54 -0.74
C THR A 125 -1.80 2.87 -0.69
N TYR A 126 -1.17 3.91 -1.22
CA TYR A 126 -1.73 5.26 -1.28
C TYR A 126 -1.94 5.69 -2.73
N ARG A 127 -2.90 6.59 -2.94
CA ARG A 127 -3.10 7.35 -4.18
C ARG A 127 -3.34 8.79 -3.82
N GLU A 128 -2.50 9.70 -4.32
CA GLU A 128 -2.60 11.13 -4.05
C GLU A 128 -2.73 11.49 -2.55
N GLY A 129 -1.98 10.79 -1.69
CA GLY A 129 -1.97 11.00 -0.25
C GLY A 129 -3.09 10.28 0.51
N VAL A 130 -3.98 9.56 -0.17
CA VAL A 130 -5.12 8.86 0.44
C VAL A 130 -4.94 7.36 0.34
N LEU A 131 -5.18 6.64 1.44
CA LEU A 131 -5.12 5.18 1.48
C LEU A 131 -6.09 4.58 0.43
N HIS A 132 -5.55 3.79 -0.49
CA HIS A 132 -6.24 3.25 -1.66
C HIS A 132 -5.57 1.97 -2.13
N GLY A 133 -6.29 0.86 -2.10
CA GLY A 133 -5.82 -0.47 -2.45
C GLY A 133 -5.57 -1.32 -1.20
N ILE A 134 -4.55 -2.17 -1.27
CA ILE A 134 -4.24 -3.17 -0.24
C ILE A 134 -3.71 -2.49 1.03
N TYR A 135 -4.15 -3.01 2.16
CA TYR A 135 -3.59 -2.81 3.48
C TYR A 135 -3.35 -4.20 4.11
N GLU A 136 -2.14 -4.49 4.56
CA GLU A 136 -1.77 -5.75 5.22
C GLU A 136 -0.91 -5.46 6.45
N ASP A 137 -1.16 -6.20 7.53
CA ASP A 137 -0.35 -6.18 8.76
C ASP A 137 0.17 -7.58 9.11
N TRP A 138 1.29 -7.61 9.83
CA TRP A 138 1.93 -8.84 10.31
C TRP A 138 2.27 -8.77 11.79
N TYR A 139 2.02 -9.90 12.46
CA TYR A 139 2.48 -10.13 13.82
C TYR A 139 4.00 -10.06 13.92
N PRO A 140 4.57 -9.82 15.13
CA PRO A 140 6.01 -9.88 15.35
C PRO A 140 6.65 -11.21 14.95
N SER A 141 5.88 -12.32 14.98
CA SER A 141 6.29 -13.64 14.49
C SER A 141 6.53 -13.70 12.98
N GLY A 142 5.99 -12.74 12.21
CA GLY A 142 6.01 -12.71 10.75
C GLY A 142 4.79 -13.37 10.11
N ASN A 143 3.87 -13.91 10.91
CA ASN A 143 2.60 -14.41 10.42
C ASN A 143 1.66 -13.24 10.10
N ARG A 144 0.87 -13.38 9.04
CA ARG A 144 -0.08 -12.35 8.62
C ARG A 144 -1.14 -12.17 9.71
N GLU A 145 -1.42 -10.94 10.08
CA GLU A 145 -2.42 -10.55 11.07
C GLU A 145 -3.71 -10.09 10.39
N SER A 146 -3.60 -9.24 9.37
CA SER A 146 -4.75 -8.72 8.65
C SER A 146 -4.46 -8.46 7.17
N ARG A 147 -5.52 -8.44 6.37
CA ARG A 147 -5.53 -8.04 4.97
C ARG A 147 -6.86 -7.41 4.64
N GLU A 148 -6.80 -6.19 4.16
CA GLU A 148 -7.95 -5.33 3.90
C GLU A 148 -7.76 -4.63 2.54
N ASN A 149 -8.86 -4.10 2.01
CA ASN A 149 -8.83 -3.23 0.83
C ASN A 149 -9.52 -1.90 1.14
N TYR A 150 -8.97 -0.82 0.59
CA TYR A 150 -9.44 0.54 0.76
C TYR A 150 -9.72 1.19 -0.58
N GLU A 151 -10.78 2.00 -0.64
CA GLU A 151 -11.12 2.87 -1.76
C GLU A 151 -11.30 4.28 -1.20
N ASN A 152 -10.41 5.21 -1.56
CA ASN A 152 -10.45 6.61 -1.16
C ASN A 152 -10.56 6.81 0.37
N GLY A 153 -9.71 6.09 1.11
CA GLY A 153 -9.60 6.16 2.56
C GLY A 153 -10.68 5.39 3.32
N LYS A 154 -11.56 4.65 2.62
CA LYS A 154 -12.62 3.85 3.24
C LYS A 154 -12.42 2.39 2.92
N ARG A 155 -12.61 1.50 3.90
CA ARG A 155 -12.65 0.05 3.65
C ARG A 155 -13.69 -0.28 2.57
N ASP A 156 -13.27 -1.02 1.56
CA ASP A 156 -14.14 -1.46 0.48
C ASP A 156 -13.66 -2.82 -0.05
N GLY A 157 -14.51 -3.84 0.03
CA GLY A 157 -14.16 -5.22 -0.26
C GLY A 157 -13.88 -6.07 1.00
N PRO A 158 -13.19 -7.21 0.83
CA PRO A 158 -12.99 -8.17 1.91
C PRO A 158 -11.96 -7.67 2.94
N ARG A 159 -12.22 -8.01 4.20
CA ARG A 159 -11.29 -7.90 5.32
C ARG A 159 -11.11 -9.29 5.91
N LEU A 160 -9.86 -9.74 5.95
CA LEU A 160 -9.47 -11.02 6.53
C LEU A 160 -8.57 -10.74 7.72
N THR A 161 -8.80 -11.45 8.81
CA THR A 161 -7.90 -11.48 9.97
C THR A 161 -7.51 -12.91 10.29
N TRP A 162 -6.35 -13.07 10.91
CA TRP A 162 -5.82 -14.37 11.31
C TRP A 162 -5.30 -14.29 12.72
N TYR A 163 -5.40 -15.40 13.44
CA TYR A 163 -4.66 -15.60 14.68
C TYR A 163 -3.16 -15.70 14.41
N GLU A 164 -2.35 -15.52 15.45
CA GLU A 164 -0.89 -15.54 15.32
C GLU A 164 -0.35 -16.89 14.81
N ASP A 165 -1.07 -18.00 14.95
CA ASP A 165 -0.69 -19.29 14.37
C ASP A 165 -1.06 -19.46 12.88
N GLY A 166 -1.64 -18.43 12.27
CA GLY A 166 -2.05 -18.39 10.86
C GLY A 166 -3.43 -18.95 10.57
N ARG A 167 -4.18 -19.43 11.58
CA ARG A 167 -5.60 -19.81 11.41
C ARG A 167 -6.45 -18.56 11.21
N LYS A 168 -7.46 -18.66 10.34
CA LYS A 168 -8.38 -17.55 10.08
C LYS A 168 -9.15 -17.20 11.37
N GLN A 169 -9.24 -15.91 11.67
CA GLN A 169 -9.96 -15.38 12.83
C GLN A 169 -11.29 -14.75 12.40
N SER A 170 -11.27 -13.90 11.37
CA SER A 170 -12.50 -13.32 10.80
C SER A 170 -12.42 -13.10 9.30
N GLU A 171 -13.58 -13.04 8.67
CA GLU A 171 -13.80 -12.68 7.28
C GLU A 171 -15.04 -11.81 7.20
N ASP A 172 -14.80 -10.55 6.90
CA ASP A 172 -15.81 -9.52 6.80
C ASP A 172 -15.82 -8.93 5.39
N ASN A 173 -16.92 -8.30 5.00
CA ASN A 173 -16.99 -7.52 3.78
C ASN A 173 -17.43 -6.10 4.10
N TYR A 174 -16.78 -5.14 3.43
CA TYR A 174 -17.08 -3.72 3.58
C TYR A 174 -17.49 -3.10 2.26
N ARG A 175 -18.33 -2.07 2.32
CA ARG A 175 -18.64 -1.16 1.22
C ARG A 175 -18.65 0.26 1.75
N ALA A 176 -17.85 1.13 1.15
CA ALA A 176 -17.73 2.55 1.54
C ALA A 176 -17.56 2.76 3.06
N GLY A 177 -16.77 1.90 3.71
CA GLY A 177 -16.45 1.98 5.14
C GLY A 177 -17.45 1.32 6.09
N LYS A 178 -18.49 0.66 5.58
CA LYS A 178 -19.52 -0.02 6.38
C LYS A 178 -19.52 -1.53 6.10
N LEU A 179 -19.78 -2.35 7.12
CA LEU A 179 -20.02 -3.79 6.93
C LEU A 179 -21.16 -4.01 5.93
N HIS A 180 -20.93 -4.85 4.94
CA HIS A 180 -21.86 -5.12 3.86
C HIS A 180 -21.60 -6.51 3.27
N GLY A 181 -22.55 -7.42 3.41
CA GLY A 181 -22.42 -8.83 3.05
C GLY A 181 -22.11 -9.72 4.26
N ALA A 182 -21.51 -10.88 3.98
CA ALA A 182 -21.21 -11.87 5.02
C ALA A 182 -20.09 -11.40 5.94
N SER A 183 -20.27 -11.68 7.23
CA SER A 183 -19.29 -11.63 8.30
C SER A 183 -19.28 -12.98 9.00
N VAL A 184 -18.10 -13.55 9.18
CA VAL A 184 -17.87 -14.83 9.83
C VAL A 184 -16.68 -14.71 10.76
N GLU A 185 -16.83 -15.22 11.97
CA GLU A 185 -15.76 -15.35 12.94
C GLU A 185 -15.51 -16.83 13.27
N TRP A 186 -14.27 -17.15 13.61
CA TRP A 186 -13.86 -18.50 14.00
C TRP A 186 -13.15 -18.45 15.34
N TYR A 187 -13.38 -19.46 16.16
CA TYR A 187 -12.58 -19.71 17.34
C TYR A 187 -11.12 -20.06 16.98
N PRO A 188 -10.18 -19.95 17.93
CA PRO A 188 -8.81 -20.40 17.71
C PRO A 188 -8.73 -21.84 17.24
N ASN A 189 -9.58 -22.75 17.70
CA ASN A 189 -9.58 -24.15 17.25
C ASN A 189 -10.00 -24.35 15.77
N GLY A 190 -10.43 -23.30 15.06
CA GLY A 190 -10.88 -23.31 13.67
C GLY A 190 -12.36 -23.63 13.48
N SER A 191 -13.10 -23.90 14.56
CA SER A 191 -14.56 -24.01 14.50
C SER A 191 -15.18 -22.62 14.34
N MET A 192 -16.30 -22.55 13.60
CA MET A 192 -17.04 -21.31 13.42
C MET A 192 -17.56 -20.83 14.77
N GLU A 193 -17.32 -19.57 15.11
CA GLU A 193 -17.85 -18.93 16.31
C GLU A 193 -19.18 -18.26 16.00
N GLU A 194 -19.22 -17.44 14.95
CA GLU A 194 -20.45 -16.82 14.53
C GLU A 194 -20.50 -16.52 13.03
N LYS A 195 -21.72 -16.30 12.55
CA LYS A 195 -21.97 -15.75 11.22
C LYS A 195 -23.20 -14.86 11.22
N LEU A 196 -23.11 -13.77 10.47
CA LEU A 196 -24.18 -12.82 10.25
C LEU A 196 -23.95 -12.13 8.89
N ASN A 197 -25.03 -11.66 8.27
CA ASN A 197 -24.97 -10.78 7.12
C ASN A 197 -25.26 -9.34 7.56
N TYR A 198 -24.63 -8.38 6.88
CA TYR A 198 -24.84 -6.96 7.11
C TYR A 198 -25.32 -6.27 5.83
N LEU A 199 -26.20 -5.29 5.99
CA LEU A 199 -26.59 -4.34 4.95
C LEU A 199 -26.30 -2.92 5.45
N ASP A 200 -25.30 -2.28 4.85
CA ASP A 200 -24.88 -0.90 5.15
C ASP A 200 -24.63 -0.64 6.65
N GLY A 201 -23.95 -1.58 7.29
CA GLY A 201 -23.55 -1.55 8.69
C GLY A 201 -24.61 -2.09 9.65
N LYS A 202 -25.76 -2.54 9.17
CA LYS A 202 -26.84 -3.09 10.00
C LYS A 202 -26.95 -4.60 9.84
N PRO A 203 -27.15 -5.38 10.91
CA PRO A 203 -27.51 -6.79 10.83
C PRO A 203 -28.71 -7.02 9.90
N ASP A 204 -28.58 -7.92 8.92
CA ASP A 204 -29.66 -8.29 7.99
C ASP A 204 -29.56 -9.78 7.64
N GLY A 205 -30.49 -10.58 8.13
CA GLY A 205 -30.47 -12.03 8.02
C GLY A 205 -30.29 -12.73 9.37
N THR A 206 -30.05 -14.04 9.33
CA THR A 206 -29.96 -14.87 10.54
C THR A 206 -28.55 -14.81 11.14
N TRP A 207 -28.44 -14.26 12.34
CA TRP A 207 -27.27 -14.44 13.20
C TRP A 207 -27.29 -15.83 13.79
N ILE A 208 -26.17 -16.53 13.73
CA ILE A 208 -25.99 -17.82 14.40
C ILE A 208 -24.67 -17.77 15.17
N TYR A 209 -24.74 -18.09 16.45
CA TYR A 209 -23.58 -18.21 17.33
C TYR A 209 -23.45 -19.68 17.76
N PHE A 210 -22.24 -20.21 17.69
CA PHE A 210 -21.91 -21.61 17.94
C PHE A 210 -21.05 -21.74 19.20
N ASN A 211 -20.99 -22.94 19.76
CA ASN A 211 -19.99 -23.31 20.76
C ASN A 211 -18.69 -23.77 20.07
N PRO A 212 -17.56 -23.86 20.79
CA PRO A 212 -16.29 -24.37 20.23
C PRO A 212 -16.33 -25.82 19.71
N ASP A 213 -17.35 -26.61 20.05
CA ASP A 213 -17.56 -27.96 19.50
C ASP A 213 -18.38 -27.95 18.20
N GLY A 214 -18.79 -26.78 17.73
CA GLY A 214 -19.61 -26.56 16.53
C GLY A 214 -21.12 -26.69 16.77
N SER A 215 -21.58 -26.99 17.98
CA SER A 215 -23.02 -27.00 18.29
C SER A 215 -23.60 -25.58 18.28
N GLU A 216 -24.81 -25.41 17.72
CA GLU A 216 -25.52 -24.12 17.73
C GLU A 216 -25.88 -23.75 19.18
N ARG A 217 -25.42 -22.58 19.63
CA ARG A 217 -25.72 -22.04 20.95
C ARG A 217 -26.87 -21.05 20.89
N HIS A 218 -26.95 -20.27 19.81
CA HIS A 218 -27.94 -19.23 19.64
C HIS A 218 -28.23 -18.94 18.17
N ARG A 219 -29.45 -18.50 17.91
CA ARG A 219 -29.94 -18.06 16.60
C ARG A 219 -30.93 -16.94 16.78
N GLU A 220 -30.81 -15.92 15.95
CA GLU A 220 -31.74 -14.80 15.89
C GLU A 220 -31.81 -14.23 14.47
N SER A 221 -33.00 -13.79 14.04
CA SER A 221 -33.22 -13.24 12.70
C SER A 221 -33.29 -11.72 12.77
N TYR A 222 -32.59 -11.04 11.87
CA TYR A 222 -32.58 -9.58 11.76
C TYR A 222 -33.10 -9.11 10.41
N ARG A 223 -33.72 -7.93 10.38
CA ARG A 223 -34.03 -7.16 9.16
C ARG A 223 -33.80 -5.68 9.41
N ASP A 224 -32.95 -5.07 8.60
CA ASP A 224 -32.56 -3.65 8.75
C ASP A 224 -32.10 -3.28 10.19
N GLY A 225 -31.40 -4.21 10.85
CA GLY A 225 -30.88 -4.07 12.21
C GLY A 225 -31.88 -4.36 13.33
N GLU A 226 -33.13 -4.70 13.02
CA GLU A 226 -34.15 -5.04 14.01
C GLU A 226 -34.38 -6.55 14.09
N ILE A 227 -34.59 -7.07 15.30
CA ILE A 227 -34.93 -8.47 15.53
C ILE A 227 -36.30 -8.78 14.94
N VAL A 228 -36.38 -9.82 14.13
CA VAL A 228 -37.61 -10.36 13.57
C VAL A 228 -37.95 -11.64 14.34
N ASN A 229 -39.05 -11.59 15.08
CA ASN A 229 -39.63 -12.78 15.69
C ASN A 229 -40.45 -13.50 14.61
N ASP A 230 -40.06 -14.72 14.27
CA ASP A 230 -40.83 -15.63 13.41
C ASP A 230 -42.08 -16.18 14.11
#